data_AF-A0AAD8EM40-F1
#
_entry.id   AF-A0AAD8EM40-F1
#
_cell.length_a   1.000
_cell.length_b   1.000
_cell.length_c   1.000
_cell.angle_alpha   90.00
_cell.angle_beta   90.00
_cell.angle_gamma   90.00
#
_symmetry.space_group_name_H-M   'P 1'
#
loop_
_entity.id
_entity.type
_entity.pdbx_description
1 polymer ?
#
loop_
_entity_poly.entity_id
_entity_poly.type
_entity_poly.pdbx_seq_one_letter_code
_entity_poly.pdbx_strand_id
1 'polypeptide(L)'
;MRAVAVSVWIFINLVFVGMCGYIYLLWSQYWQYVERQHEHMAGLIGNSRSGGAGSSQIFYYYSHETSTSDPEVVVARNRSKSLPKHRSSDKSANKTSPALKVIRRRNSQPRFPKTRMSAEPPWSDKTSSRVLAYKSQLVVQLRRVLLEESSVFKARGDANNPYNVHYIGPRGSYVGKSAQELICSLKNKVNIRTITGSDEPFASLGLGNLIPKQPMFQAKFNTCAIVTNAGSLFGSGLGSFIDKHDMVVRFNHAPTDGYESDVGTKTALRIVNSQVVSKPSFNFMTSPMYQNVNLLAWDPNNYSSTLDEWYQQPDFDVFSPYFEHRKLHPHQGFYLLDPRSQWTLWDYIQSLIPVRIRKNPPSSGFLGLALMLPHCLQVDLMEYVPSVRLTKRCHYWDVAEDSSCTFGVWHPLAAEKLLALALNVESDTTVFSDGYIRVPGYSTLQC
;
A
#
# COMPACT_ATOMS: atom_id res chain seq x y z
N MET A 1 -31.05 19.87 -58.69
CA MET A 1 -30.77 20.17 -57.26
C MET A 1 -31.02 18.99 -56.32
N ARG A 2 -32.17 18.30 -56.37
CA ARG A 2 -32.45 17.16 -55.47
C ARG A 2 -31.50 15.97 -55.61
N ALA A 3 -31.11 15.59 -56.83
CA ALA A 3 -30.14 14.52 -57.05
C ALA A 3 -28.75 14.83 -56.47
N VAL A 4 -28.29 16.08 -56.61
CA VAL A 4 -27.00 16.53 -56.04
C VAL A 4 -27.03 16.48 -54.51
N ALA A 5 -28.14 16.89 -53.88
CA ALA A 5 -28.30 16.82 -52.43
C ALA A 5 -28.27 15.37 -51.91
N VAL A 6 -28.91 14.43 -52.63
CA VAL A 6 -28.86 13.00 -52.28
C VAL A 6 -27.45 12.45 -52.41
N SER A 7 -26.73 12.76 -53.49
CA SER A 7 -25.35 12.31 -53.69
C SER A 7 -24.40 12.84 -52.60
N VAL A 8 -24.54 14.11 -52.20
CA VAL A 8 -23.75 14.70 -51.11
C VAL A 8 -24.07 14.04 -49.77
N TRP A 9 -25.35 13.77 -49.49
CA TRP A 9 -25.76 13.07 -48.27
C TRP A 9 -25.20 11.64 -48.20
N ILE A 10 -25.24 10.89 -49.31
CA ILE A 10 -24.65 9.55 -49.39
C ILE A 10 -23.13 9.61 -49.15
N PHE A 11 -22.44 10.57 -49.78
CA PHE A 11 -21.00 10.73 -49.62
C PHE A 11 -20.60 11.03 -48.17
N ILE A 12 -21.30 11.95 -47.49
CA ILE A 12 -21.03 12.28 -46.09
C ILE A 12 -21.21 11.06 -45.18
N ASN A 13 -22.29 10.29 -45.36
CA ASN A 13 -22.52 9.09 -44.57
C ASN A 13 -21.47 8.01 -44.83
N LEU A 14 -21.02 7.84 -46.08
CA LEU A 14 -19.93 6.92 -46.42
C LEU A 14 -18.61 7.30 -45.74
N VAL A 15 -18.27 8.59 -45.74
CA VAL A 15 -17.06 9.09 -45.07
C VAL A 15 -17.16 8.91 -43.55
N PHE A 16 -18.31 9.23 -42.96
CA PHE A 16 -18.53 9.07 -41.52
C PHE A 16 -18.46 7.60 -41.07
N VAL A 17 -19.15 6.71 -41.78
CA VAL A 17 -19.10 5.26 -41.50
C VAL A 17 -17.70 4.71 -41.71
N GLY A 18 -16.98 5.15 -42.76
CA GLY A 18 -15.60 4.78 -43.02
C GLY A 18 -14.65 5.23 -41.91
N MET A 19 -14.78 6.46 -41.43
CA MET A 19 -14.00 6.99 -40.30
C MET A 19 -14.30 6.26 -38.99
N CYS A 20 -15.57 6.03 -38.67
CA CYS A 20 -15.96 5.27 -37.48
C CYS A 20 -15.45 3.82 -37.56
N GLY A 21 -15.52 3.19 -38.73
CA GLY A 21 -14.97 1.85 -38.96
C GLY A 21 -13.45 1.81 -38.78
N TYR A 22 -12.73 2.81 -39.29
CA TYR A 22 -11.28 2.92 -39.11
C TYR A 22 -10.88 3.14 -37.65
N ILE A 23 -11.58 4.02 -36.92
CA ILE A 23 -11.37 4.22 -35.48
C ILE A 23 -11.67 2.93 -34.71
N TYR A 24 -12.74 2.21 -35.07
CA TYR A 24 -13.05 0.91 -34.46
C TYR A 24 -11.96 -0.13 -34.72
N LEU A 25 -11.37 -0.17 -35.92
CA LEU A 25 -10.25 -1.06 -36.22
C LEU A 25 -9.00 -0.73 -35.41
N LEU A 26 -8.64 0.56 -35.30
CA LEU A 26 -7.52 0.98 -34.45
C LEU A 26 -7.78 0.67 -32.97
N TRP A 27 -9.00 0.91 -32.51
CA TRP A 27 -9.43 0.57 -31.15
C TRP A 27 -9.34 -0.95 -30.91
N SER A 28 -9.88 -1.76 -31.82
CA SER A 28 -9.84 -3.22 -31.76
C SER A 28 -8.40 -3.76 -31.80
N GLN A 29 -7.56 -3.28 -32.71
CA GLN A 29 -6.14 -3.68 -32.77
C GLN A 29 -5.38 -3.29 -31.51
N TYR A 30 -5.64 -2.11 -30.95
CA TYR A 30 -5.06 -1.69 -29.68
C TYR A 30 -5.46 -2.65 -28.54
N TRP A 31 -6.73 -3.01 -28.42
CA TRP A 31 -7.17 -3.95 -27.38
C TRP A 31 -6.65 -5.37 -27.61
N GLN A 32 -6.59 -5.86 -28.84
CA GLN A 32 -5.97 -7.15 -29.16
C GLN A 32 -4.45 -7.17 -28.90
N TYR A 33 -3.76 -6.05 -29.11
CA TYR A 33 -2.35 -5.91 -28.73
C TYR A 33 -2.20 -5.96 -27.20
N VAL A 34 -3.05 -5.24 -26.47
CA VAL A 34 -3.09 -5.25 -25.01
C VAL A 34 -3.42 -6.65 -24.47
N GLU A 35 -4.38 -7.36 -25.05
CA GLU A 35 -4.78 -8.71 -24.64
C GLU A 35 -3.66 -9.74 -24.89
N ARG A 36 -2.92 -9.64 -26.00
CA ARG A 36 -1.71 -10.44 -26.23
C ARG A 36 -0.60 -10.17 -25.20
N GLN A 37 -0.48 -8.93 -24.70
CA GLN A 37 0.43 -8.62 -23.60
C GLN A 37 -0.06 -9.21 -22.26
N HIS A 38 -1.38 -9.28 -22.04
CA HIS A 38 -1.98 -10.01 -20.91
C HIS A 38 -1.66 -11.50 -20.97
N GLU A 39 -1.78 -12.15 -22.13
CA GLU A 39 -1.42 -13.57 -22.29
C GLU A 39 0.07 -13.81 -22.01
N HIS A 40 0.95 -12.86 -22.33
CA HIS A 40 2.37 -12.95 -22.02
C HIS A 40 2.65 -12.80 -20.51
N MET A 41 1.98 -11.87 -19.82
CA MET A 41 2.04 -11.77 -18.34
C MET A 41 1.40 -12.97 -17.65
N ALA A 42 0.24 -13.42 -18.13
CA ALA A 42 -0.46 -14.60 -17.63
C ALA A 42 0.33 -15.88 -17.94
N GLY A 43 1.14 -15.92 -19.00
CA GLY A 43 2.07 -17.01 -19.29
C GLY A 43 3.29 -17.04 -18.37
N LEU A 44 3.79 -15.87 -17.95
CA LEU A 44 4.85 -15.76 -16.95
C LEU A 44 4.34 -16.08 -15.52
N ILE A 45 3.05 -15.86 -15.25
CA ILE A 45 2.38 -16.17 -13.97
C ILE A 45 1.73 -17.57 -13.99
N GLY A 46 1.47 -18.14 -15.17
CA GLY A 46 0.52 -19.23 -15.38
C GLY A 46 1.13 -20.61 -15.64
N ASN A 47 2.41 -20.82 -15.37
CA ASN A 47 3.02 -22.16 -15.44
C ASN A 47 2.68 -23.06 -14.22
N SER A 48 1.51 -22.82 -13.62
CA SER A 48 0.79 -23.75 -12.75
C SER A 48 -0.72 -23.52 -12.86
N ARG A 49 -1.33 -24.00 -13.95
CA ARG A 49 -2.79 -24.30 -14.00
C ARG A 49 -3.06 -25.49 -13.06
N SER A 50 -4.20 -25.64 -12.38
CA SER A 50 -5.59 -25.22 -12.63
C SER A 50 -6.41 -25.30 -11.34
N GLY A 51 -7.50 -24.51 -11.25
CA GLY A 51 -8.65 -24.88 -10.42
C GLY A 51 -9.44 -23.72 -9.82
N GLY A 52 -10.67 -23.54 -10.30
CA GLY A 52 -11.80 -23.07 -9.49
C GLY A 52 -12.14 -21.58 -9.58
N ALA A 53 -13.13 -21.26 -10.42
CA ALA A 53 -13.93 -20.06 -10.29
C ALA A 53 -14.65 -20.08 -8.93
N GLY A 54 -14.41 -19.06 -8.11
CA GLY A 54 -15.06 -18.86 -6.82
C GLY A 54 -15.06 -17.37 -6.49
N SER A 55 -16.26 -16.85 -6.24
CA SER A 55 -16.56 -15.49 -5.79
C SER A 55 -15.46 -14.89 -4.90
N SER A 56 -14.75 -13.89 -5.42
CA SER A 56 -13.72 -13.15 -4.71
C SER A 56 -14.38 -12.25 -3.65
N GLN A 57 -14.54 -12.78 -2.44
CA GLN A 57 -14.75 -11.95 -1.26
C GLN A 57 -13.46 -11.17 -0.99
N ILE A 58 -13.58 -9.85 -1.08
CA ILE A 58 -12.52 -8.89 -0.82
C ILE A 58 -12.24 -8.90 0.68
N PHE A 59 -11.05 -9.35 1.10
CA PHE A 59 -10.62 -9.27 2.49
C PHE A 59 -10.26 -7.82 2.85
N TYR A 60 -11.29 -7.04 3.15
CA TYR A 60 -11.14 -5.96 4.13
C TYR A 60 -11.05 -6.58 5.53
N TYR A 61 -10.55 -5.84 6.52
CA TYR A 61 -10.79 -6.12 7.95
C TYR A 61 -12.28 -5.94 8.29
N TYR A 62 -13.12 -6.76 7.67
CA TYR A 62 -14.53 -6.97 7.86
C TYR A 62 -14.70 -8.49 8.06
N SER A 63 -14.32 -8.99 9.23
CA SER A 63 -14.88 -10.25 9.70
C SER A 63 -16.22 -9.93 10.34
N HIS A 64 -17.31 -10.35 9.72
CA HIS A 64 -18.57 -10.50 10.44
C HIS A 64 -18.32 -11.39 11.66
N GLU A 65 -18.65 -10.86 12.84
CA GLU A 65 -18.67 -11.62 14.08
C GLU A 65 -19.61 -12.82 13.93
N THR A 66 -19.05 -14.01 14.02
CA THR A 66 -19.74 -15.13 14.64
C THR A 66 -18.82 -15.72 15.69
N SER A 67 -19.30 -15.66 16.93
CA SER A 67 -18.72 -16.27 18.12
C SER A 67 -18.28 -17.71 17.84
N THR A 68 -17.09 -18.09 18.30
CA THR A 68 -16.89 -19.26 19.18
C THR A 68 -15.40 -19.44 19.52
N SER A 69 -15.14 -19.40 20.84
CA SER A 69 -14.13 -20.15 21.61
C SER A 69 -12.70 -20.35 21.06
N ASP A 70 -11.74 -19.87 21.85
CA ASP A 70 -10.31 -20.17 21.87
C ASP A 70 -9.91 -21.60 21.44
N PRO A 71 -8.68 -21.75 20.95
CA PRO A 71 -7.85 -22.75 21.60
C PRO A 71 -6.42 -22.29 21.93
N GLU A 72 -6.02 -22.72 23.12
CA GLU A 72 -4.71 -22.66 23.75
C GLU A 72 -3.54 -23.02 22.83
N VAL A 73 -2.47 -22.23 22.97
CA VAL A 73 -1.14 -22.50 22.44
C VAL A 73 -0.49 -23.61 23.28
N VAL A 74 -0.47 -24.84 22.77
CA VAL A 74 0.36 -25.92 23.34
C VAL A 74 1.63 -26.10 22.52
N VAL A 75 2.74 -25.65 23.11
CA VAL A 75 4.12 -25.91 22.68
C VAL A 75 4.41 -27.41 22.76
N ALA A 76 4.70 -28.06 21.62
CA ALA A 76 5.12 -29.46 21.61
C ALA A 76 6.54 -29.63 21.03
N ARG A 77 7.47 -29.93 21.94
CA ARG A 77 8.83 -30.42 21.67
C ARG A 77 8.80 -31.78 20.99
N ASN A 78 9.69 -31.96 20.01
CA ASN A 78 10.03 -33.24 19.40
C ASN A 78 10.55 -34.26 20.43
N ARG A 79 10.01 -35.48 20.41
CA ARG A 79 10.81 -36.70 20.62
C ARG A 79 10.14 -37.93 20.01
N SER A 80 10.93 -38.64 19.21
CA SER A 80 10.64 -39.92 18.59
C SER A 80 10.61 -41.05 19.62
N LYS A 81 9.74 -42.05 19.42
CA LYS A 81 10.06 -43.49 19.45
C LYS A 81 8.84 -44.36 19.12
N SER A 82 9.18 -45.53 18.59
CA SER A 82 8.42 -46.62 17.97
C SER A 82 7.35 -47.34 18.81
N LEU A 83 6.29 -47.79 18.10
CA LEU A 83 5.40 -48.99 18.21
C LEU A 83 5.77 -50.13 19.20
N PRO A 84 4.86 -51.07 19.61
CA PRO A 84 3.64 -51.53 18.90
C PRO A 84 2.34 -51.89 19.70
N LYS A 85 1.24 -51.96 18.92
CA LYS A 85 -0.03 -52.74 19.00
C LYS A 85 -0.41 -53.54 20.28
N HIS A 86 -1.66 -53.35 20.73
CA HIS A 86 -2.60 -54.44 21.06
C HIS A 86 -4.07 -54.01 20.82
N ARG A 87 -4.94 -55.00 20.56
CA ARG A 87 -6.26 -54.92 19.93
C ARG A 87 -7.28 -55.66 20.81
N SER A 88 -8.39 -55.04 21.17
CA SER A 88 -9.70 -55.65 21.56
C SER A 88 -10.73 -54.51 21.68
N SER A 89 -11.63 -54.28 20.73
CA SER A 89 -12.95 -54.91 20.51
C SER A 89 -13.89 -54.81 21.70
N ASP A 90 -14.77 -53.79 21.70
CA ASP A 90 -16.18 -54.00 21.98
C ASP A 90 -17.06 -53.03 21.17
N LYS A 91 -18.18 -53.57 20.69
CA LYS A 91 -19.14 -52.95 19.75
C LYS A 91 -20.43 -52.60 20.48
N SER A 92 -20.95 -51.40 20.27
CA SER A 92 -22.40 -51.19 20.15
C SER A 92 -22.69 -50.08 19.13
N ALA A 93 -23.49 -50.40 18.13
CA ALA A 93 -23.74 -49.60 16.95
C ALA A 93 -24.87 -48.59 17.18
N ASN A 94 -24.77 -47.43 16.52
CA ASN A 94 -25.90 -46.91 15.76
C ASN A 94 -25.46 -46.16 14.48
N LYS A 95 -26.18 -46.53 13.41
CA LYS A 95 -26.19 -46.14 12.00
C LYS A 95 -26.35 -44.61 11.80
N THR A 96 -26.04 -43.93 10.69
CA THR A 96 -25.25 -44.09 9.44
C THR A 96 -25.45 -42.74 8.72
N SER A 97 -24.39 -42.12 8.18
CA SER A 97 -24.43 -41.29 6.96
C SER A 97 -22.99 -41.11 6.42
N PRO A 98 -22.82 -40.95 5.10
CA PRO A 98 -21.72 -41.59 4.36
C PRO A 98 -20.40 -40.82 4.41
N ALA A 99 -19.32 -41.60 4.49
CA ALA A 99 -17.94 -41.14 4.44
C ALA A 99 -17.54 -40.65 3.04
N LEU A 100 -17.00 -39.44 2.96
CA LEU A 100 -16.10 -39.03 1.89
C LEU A 100 -14.66 -39.13 2.40
N LYS A 101 -13.92 -40.04 1.77
CA LYS A 101 -12.52 -40.40 2.04
C LYS A 101 -11.61 -39.18 1.99
N VAL A 102 -11.07 -38.74 3.14
CA VAL A 102 -9.87 -37.91 3.16
C VAL A 102 -8.66 -38.83 2.98
N ILE A 103 -8.23 -38.98 1.73
CA ILE A 103 -6.94 -39.57 1.40
C ILE A 103 -5.86 -38.62 1.94
N ARG A 104 -5.24 -39.02 3.05
CA ARG A 104 -4.03 -38.39 3.59
C ARG A 104 -2.87 -38.70 2.64
N ARG A 105 -2.56 -37.79 1.70
CA ARG A 105 -1.38 -37.91 0.84
C ARG A 105 -0.21 -37.13 1.42
N ARG A 106 0.92 -37.84 1.46
CA ARG A 106 2.26 -37.44 1.89
C ARG A 106 2.71 -36.10 1.29
N ASN A 107 3.48 -35.38 2.12
CA ASN A 107 4.52 -34.42 1.78
C ASN A 107 4.88 -34.31 0.29
N SER A 108 4.69 -33.12 -0.25
CA SER A 108 5.58 -32.55 -1.25
C SER A 108 5.75 -31.07 -0.92
N GLN A 109 6.83 -30.73 -0.22
CA GLN A 109 7.35 -29.37 -0.24
C GLN A 109 7.60 -28.98 -1.71
N PRO A 110 7.08 -27.85 -2.20
CA PRO A 110 7.51 -27.31 -3.47
C PRO A 110 8.94 -26.80 -3.32
N ARG A 111 9.88 -27.48 -3.97
CA ARG A 111 11.24 -26.99 -4.15
C ARG A 111 11.16 -25.94 -5.27
N PHE A 112 10.92 -24.68 -4.91
CA PHE A 112 11.27 -23.57 -5.81
C PHE A 112 12.79 -23.61 -6.00
N PRO A 113 13.31 -23.25 -7.19
CA PRO A 113 14.74 -23.12 -7.37
C PRO A 113 15.25 -22.23 -6.26
N LYS A 114 16.16 -22.73 -5.42
CA LYS A 114 17.03 -21.84 -4.68
C LYS A 114 17.87 -21.16 -5.74
N THR A 115 17.39 -20.05 -6.29
CA THR A 115 18.31 -19.01 -6.74
C THR A 115 18.95 -18.51 -5.46
N ARG A 116 20.00 -19.24 -5.02
CA ARG A 116 21.17 -18.53 -4.52
C ARG A 116 21.42 -17.48 -5.59
N MET A 117 21.32 -16.21 -5.24
CA MET A 117 22.19 -15.23 -5.85
C MET A 117 23.61 -15.72 -5.55
N SER A 118 24.11 -16.65 -6.37
CA SER A 118 25.50 -16.59 -6.75
C SER A 118 25.68 -15.19 -7.26
N ALA A 119 26.64 -14.47 -6.69
CA ALA A 119 27.13 -13.22 -7.19
C ALA A 119 27.47 -13.40 -8.67
N GLU A 120 26.49 -13.18 -9.56
CA GLU A 120 26.79 -12.91 -10.95
C GLU A 120 27.43 -11.53 -10.98
N PRO A 121 28.48 -11.34 -11.77
CA PRO A 121 29.22 -10.09 -11.79
C PRO A 121 28.26 -8.95 -12.13
N PRO A 122 28.46 -7.75 -11.56
CA PRO A 122 27.65 -6.62 -11.94
C PRO A 122 27.90 -6.38 -13.43
N TRP A 123 26.81 -6.18 -14.17
CA TRP A 123 26.77 -5.84 -15.60
C TRP A 123 26.75 -7.02 -16.58
N SER A 124 25.54 -7.56 -16.78
CA SER A 124 25.16 -8.15 -18.08
C SER A 124 24.12 -7.24 -18.75
N ASP A 125 24.27 -6.95 -20.04
CA ASP A 125 23.30 -6.19 -20.84
C ASP A 125 21.88 -6.80 -20.80
N LYS A 126 21.80 -8.11 -20.54
CA LYS A 126 20.54 -8.84 -20.37
C LYS A 126 19.80 -8.47 -19.08
N THR A 127 20.51 -8.16 -18.00
CA THR A 127 19.89 -7.72 -16.73
C THR A 127 19.30 -6.32 -16.88
N SER A 128 20.03 -5.40 -17.52
CA SER A 128 19.59 -4.03 -17.78
C SER A 128 18.34 -3.97 -18.69
N SER A 129 18.34 -4.73 -19.78
CA SER A 129 17.19 -4.83 -20.69
C SER A 129 15.93 -5.41 -20.02
N ARG A 130 16.07 -6.40 -19.12
CA ARG A 130 14.95 -6.95 -18.34
C ARG A 130 14.36 -5.92 -17.38
N VAL A 131 15.22 -5.17 -16.68
CA VAL A 131 14.80 -4.09 -15.77
C VAL A 131 14.02 -3.01 -16.52
N LEU A 132 14.51 -2.59 -17.68
CA LEU A 132 13.84 -1.57 -18.50
C LEU A 132 12.48 -2.05 -19.03
N ALA A 133 12.39 -3.31 -19.46
CA ALA A 133 11.15 -3.93 -19.89
C ALA A 133 10.14 -3.99 -18.73
N TYR A 134 10.57 -4.42 -17.54
CA TYR A 134 9.74 -4.46 -16.34
C TYR A 134 9.22 -3.08 -15.95
N LYS A 135 10.10 -2.07 -15.88
CA LYS A 135 9.73 -0.67 -15.63
C LYS A 135 8.62 -0.21 -16.57
N SER A 136 8.80 -0.44 -17.87
CA SER A 136 7.86 -0.02 -18.90
C SER A 136 6.48 -0.66 -18.68
N GLN A 137 6.45 -1.96 -18.39
CA GLN A 137 5.21 -2.70 -18.09
C GLN A 137 4.52 -2.19 -16.82
N LEU A 138 5.28 -1.98 -15.75
CA LEU A 138 4.75 -1.49 -14.48
C LEU A 138 4.15 -0.09 -14.64
N VAL A 139 4.84 0.83 -15.32
CA VAL A 139 4.34 2.19 -15.55
C VAL A 139 3.06 2.19 -16.39
N VAL A 140 2.98 1.34 -17.42
CA VAL A 140 1.75 1.16 -18.22
C VAL A 140 0.62 0.66 -17.33
N GLN A 141 0.87 -0.33 -16.48
CA GLN A 141 -0.15 -0.88 -15.58
C GLN A 141 -0.64 0.14 -14.55
N LEU A 142 0.27 0.90 -13.93
CA LEU A 142 -0.10 1.96 -12.98
C LEU A 142 -0.94 3.05 -13.66
N ARG A 143 -0.56 3.47 -14.87
CA ARG A 143 -1.34 4.45 -15.65
C ARG A 143 -2.72 3.92 -16.01
N ARG A 144 -2.82 2.62 -16.35
CA ARG A 144 -4.10 1.98 -16.63
C ARG A 144 -5.02 2.00 -15.40
N VAL A 145 -4.52 1.59 -14.24
CA VAL A 145 -5.29 1.61 -12.98
C VAL A 145 -5.76 3.03 -12.69
N LEU A 146 -4.86 4.01 -12.78
CA LEU A 146 -5.19 5.42 -12.58
C LEU A 146 -6.31 5.90 -13.53
N LEU A 147 -6.24 5.54 -14.82
CA LEU A 147 -7.29 5.90 -15.79
C LEU A 147 -8.61 5.20 -15.49
N GLU A 148 -8.58 3.92 -15.13
CA GLU A 148 -9.77 3.16 -14.76
C GLU A 148 -10.46 3.74 -13.52
N GLU A 149 -9.71 4.10 -12.49
CA GLU A 149 -10.23 4.76 -11.28
C GLU A 149 -10.77 6.16 -11.57
N SER A 150 -10.21 6.86 -12.55
CA SER A 150 -10.68 8.20 -12.97
C SER A 150 -11.97 8.19 -13.79
N SER A 151 -12.42 7.01 -14.24
CA SER A 151 -13.58 6.86 -15.12
C SER A 151 -14.84 7.45 -14.50
N VAL A 152 -15.55 8.30 -15.26
CA VAL A 152 -16.81 8.92 -14.83
C VAL A 152 -17.86 7.87 -14.46
N PHE A 153 -17.82 6.68 -15.08
CA PHE A 153 -18.75 5.58 -14.79
C PHE A 153 -18.45 4.90 -13.44
N LYS A 154 -17.19 4.88 -13.00
CA LYS A 154 -16.80 4.50 -11.64
C LYS A 154 -16.87 5.67 -10.66
N ALA A 155 -17.07 6.91 -11.11
CA ALA A 155 -17.12 8.09 -10.26
C ALA A 155 -18.54 8.60 -9.97
N ARG A 156 -19.58 8.01 -10.58
CA ARG A 156 -20.99 8.35 -10.32
C ARG A 156 -21.53 7.51 -9.15
N GLY A 157 -22.04 8.19 -8.12
CA GLY A 157 -22.64 7.60 -6.91
C GLY A 157 -21.91 8.00 -5.62
N ASP A 158 -22.66 8.19 -4.53
CA ASP A 158 -22.13 8.61 -3.22
C ASP A 158 -21.06 7.65 -2.66
N ALA A 159 -21.12 6.37 -3.04
CA ALA A 159 -20.11 5.35 -2.72
C ALA A 159 -18.69 5.69 -3.23
N ASN A 160 -18.56 6.59 -4.22
CA ASN A 160 -17.27 6.96 -4.83
C ASN A 160 -16.74 8.32 -4.34
N ASN A 161 -17.39 8.92 -3.34
CA ASN A 161 -16.93 10.13 -2.66
C ASN A 161 -17.20 10.08 -1.14
N PRO A 162 -16.65 9.08 -0.42
CA PRO A 162 -16.99 8.84 0.99
C PRO A 162 -16.61 10.00 1.92
N TYR A 163 -15.65 10.84 1.52
CA TYR A 163 -15.15 11.97 2.31
C TYR A 163 -15.57 13.34 1.79
N ASN A 164 -16.59 13.39 0.92
CA ASN A 164 -17.12 14.64 0.36
C ASN A 164 -16.06 15.57 -0.27
N VAL A 165 -15.13 15.00 -1.04
CA VAL A 165 -14.01 15.72 -1.68
C VAL A 165 -14.48 16.56 -2.86
N HIS A 166 -14.22 17.87 -2.78
CA HIS A 166 -14.56 18.90 -3.78
C HIS A 166 -13.32 19.67 -4.23
N TYR A 167 -12.51 19.04 -5.08
CA TYR A 167 -11.28 19.65 -5.58
C TYR A 167 -11.52 20.69 -6.69
N ILE A 168 -11.09 21.92 -6.46
CA ILE A 168 -11.22 23.06 -7.40
C ILE A 168 -9.83 23.50 -7.97
N GLY A 169 -8.75 22.82 -7.59
CA GLY A 169 -7.40 23.17 -8.03
C GLY A 169 -7.05 22.77 -9.48
N PRO A 170 -5.85 23.16 -9.95
CA PRO A 170 -5.36 22.80 -11.29
C PRO A 170 -5.11 21.29 -11.38
N ARG A 171 -5.34 20.69 -12.55
CA ARG A 171 -4.94 19.29 -12.84
C ARG A 171 -3.75 19.29 -13.78
N GLY A 172 -2.57 19.52 -13.21
CA GLY A 172 -1.31 19.56 -13.95
C GLY A 172 -0.78 18.17 -14.28
N SER A 173 0.50 18.11 -14.62
CA SER A 173 1.20 16.86 -14.89
C SER A 173 2.57 16.88 -14.21
N TYR A 174 2.92 15.77 -13.55
CA TYR A 174 4.28 15.51 -13.08
C TYR A 174 5.24 15.18 -14.24
N VAL A 175 4.72 14.76 -15.39
CA VAL A 175 5.54 14.34 -16.54
C VAL A 175 6.35 15.53 -17.06
N GLY A 176 7.66 15.32 -17.20
CA GLY A 176 8.59 16.36 -17.66
C GLY A 176 9.15 17.25 -16.56
N LYS A 177 8.69 17.12 -15.31
CA LYS A 177 9.28 17.80 -14.14
C LYS A 177 10.46 16.99 -13.61
N SER A 178 11.52 17.68 -13.20
CA SER A 178 12.63 17.07 -12.48
C SER A 178 12.22 16.71 -11.05
N ALA A 179 12.95 15.76 -10.44
CA ALA A 179 12.76 15.42 -9.03
C ALA A 179 12.91 16.65 -8.11
N GLN A 180 13.89 17.52 -8.38
CA GLN A 180 14.09 18.75 -7.60
C GLN A 180 12.87 19.68 -7.67
N GLU A 181 12.31 19.94 -8.86
CA GLU A 181 11.11 20.78 -9.00
C GLU A 181 9.92 20.21 -8.23
N LEU A 182 9.74 18.88 -8.28
CA LEU A 182 8.65 18.21 -7.57
C LEU A 182 8.83 18.31 -6.05
N ILE A 183 10.03 18.04 -5.54
CA ILE A 183 10.33 18.10 -4.10
C ILE A 183 10.23 19.54 -3.58
N CYS A 184 10.75 20.54 -4.32
CA CYS A 184 10.59 21.95 -3.98
C CYS A 184 9.12 22.37 -3.99
N SER A 185 8.33 21.89 -4.96
CA SER A 185 6.90 22.15 -4.98
C SER A 185 6.18 21.51 -3.79
N LEU A 186 6.58 20.31 -3.37
CA LEU A 186 6.02 19.64 -2.19
C LEU A 186 6.34 20.41 -0.92
N LYS A 187 7.61 20.80 -0.72
CA LYS A 187 8.09 21.63 0.41
C LYS A 187 7.26 22.91 0.58
N ASN A 188 6.91 23.57 -0.51
CA ASN A 188 6.20 24.85 -0.48
C ASN A 188 4.68 24.71 -0.31
N LYS A 189 4.09 23.56 -0.65
CA LYS A 189 2.63 23.36 -0.66
C LYS A 189 2.11 22.49 0.47
N VAL A 190 2.94 21.62 1.02
CA VAL A 190 2.52 20.62 2.01
C VAL A 190 3.31 20.80 3.29
N ASN A 191 2.59 21.08 4.37
CA ASN A 191 3.11 21.06 5.72
C ASN A 191 2.37 19.97 6.52
N ILE A 192 3.09 18.91 6.89
CA ILE A 192 2.53 17.84 7.71
C ILE A 192 2.61 18.27 9.17
N ARG A 193 1.45 18.35 9.82
CA ARG A 193 1.30 18.83 11.19
C ARG A 193 0.68 17.76 12.09
N THR A 194 1.07 17.77 13.36
CA THR A 194 0.38 17.03 14.42
C THR A 194 -0.48 17.97 15.27
N ILE A 195 -1.52 17.42 15.88
CA ILE A 195 -2.33 18.10 16.88
C ILE A 195 -1.45 18.50 18.07
N THR A 196 -1.67 19.70 18.59
CA THR A 196 -1.04 20.20 19.82
C THR A 196 -2.07 20.36 20.92
N GLY A 197 -1.62 20.44 22.18
CA GLY A 197 -2.53 20.66 23.30
C GLY A 197 -3.27 22.00 23.31
N SER A 198 -2.91 22.92 22.41
CA SER A 198 -3.58 24.21 22.24
C SER A 198 -4.65 24.19 21.13
N ASP A 199 -4.78 23.11 20.38
CA ASP A 199 -5.80 22.98 19.35
C ASP A 199 -7.17 22.71 19.97
N GLU A 200 -8.21 23.41 19.50
CA GLU A 200 -9.59 23.07 19.83
C GLU A 200 -10.06 21.84 19.04
N PRO A 201 -10.92 20.97 19.62
CA PRO A 201 -11.55 21.10 20.94
C PRO A 201 -10.69 20.57 22.12
N PHE A 202 -9.48 20.08 21.86
CA PHE A 202 -8.67 19.40 22.89
C PHE A 202 -8.28 20.33 24.05
N ALA A 203 -8.06 21.61 23.76
CA ALA A 203 -7.75 22.62 24.77
C ALA A 203 -8.93 22.84 25.73
N SER A 204 -10.11 23.21 25.20
CA SER A 204 -11.32 23.47 26.01
C SER A 204 -11.85 22.24 26.73
N LEU A 205 -11.65 21.04 26.19
CA LEU A 205 -12.00 19.77 26.84
C LEU A 205 -11.00 19.33 27.92
N GLY A 206 -9.92 20.08 28.15
CA GLY A 206 -8.87 19.72 29.12
C GLY A 206 -8.02 18.52 28.71
N LEU A 207 -8.15 18.05 27.46
CA LEU A 207 -7.41 16.92 26.90
C LEU A 207 -6.01 17.32 26.42
N GLY A 208 -5.76 18.61 26.21
CA GLY A 208 -4.47 19.12 25.74
C GLY A 208 -3.26 18.73 26.60
N ASN A 209 -3.46 18.46 27.90
CA ASN A 209 -2.41 17.99 28.80
C ASN A 209 -1.93 16.56 28.52
N LEU A 210 -2.76 15.73 27.86
CA LEU A 210 -2.41 14.36 27.47
C LEU A 210 -1.66 14.31 26.13
N ILE A 211 -1.78 15.36 25.31
CA ILE A 211 -1.07 15.47 24.03
C ILE A 211 0.40 15.82 24.28
N PRO A 212 1.37 15.16 23.62
CA PRO A 212 2.79 15.49 23.80
C PRO A 212 3.08 16.97 23.56
N LYS A 213 3.81 17.60 24.51
CA LYS A 213 4.23 19.00 24.42
C LYS A 213 5.47 19.19 23.53
N GLN A 214 6.30 18.16 23.42
CA GLN A 214 7.52 18.19 22.62
C GLN A 214 7.18 17.87 21.15
N PRO A 215 7.92 18.43 20.18
CA PRO A 215 7.74 18.05 18.78
C PRO A 215 8.16 16.59 18.56
N MET A 216 7.54 15.95 17.57
CA MET A 216 7.84 14.54 17.19
C MET A 216 9.31 14.32 16.86
N PHE A 217 9.94 15.28 16.19
CA PHE A 217 11.34 15.22 15.83
C PHE A 217 12.07 16.44 16.39
N GLN A 218 13.08 16.19 17.21
CA GLN A 218 13.95 17.23 17.78
C GLN A 218 15.24 17.43 16.96
N ALA A 219 15.62 16.44 16.16
CA ALA A 219 16.85 16.43 15.38
C ALA A 219 16.57 16.05 13.92
N LYS A 220 17.53 16.38 13.05
CA LYS A 220 17.60 15.86 11.68
C LYS A 220 18.42 14.57 11.65
N PHE A 221 18.10 13.71 10.69
CA PHE A 221 18.74 12.43 10.43
C PHE A 221 19.49 12.49 9.10
N ASN A 222 20.59 11.78 8.96
CA ASN A 222 21.27 11.71 7.66
C ASN A 222 20.48 10.80 6.73
N THR A 223 20.13 9.61 7.22
CA THR A 223 19.46 8.59 6.40
C THR A 223 18.21 8.07 7.10
N CYS A 224 17.12 7.98 6.35
CA CYS A 224 15.85 7.47 6.83
C CYS A 224 15.34 6.35 5.90
N ALA A 225 14.96 5.21 6.48
CA ALA A 225 14.30 4.14 5.74
C ALA A 225 12.80 4.13 6.07
N ILE A 226 11.99 4.13 5.02
CA ILE A 226 10.55 3.86 5.11
C ILE A 226 10.33 2.43 4.63
N VAL A 227 9.98 1.55 5.56
CA VAL A 227 9.72 0.14 5.26
C VAL A 227 8.22 -0.01 5.03
N THR A 228 7.83 -0.24 3.77
CA THR A 228 6.43 -0.50 3.44
C THR A 228 6.00 -1.88 3.96
N ASN A 229 4.73 -2.21 3.75
CA ASN A 229 4.22 -3.52 4.13
C ASN A 229 4.19 -4.49 2.95
N ALA A 230 4.71 -4.12 1.78
CA ALA A 230 4.52 -4.87 0.54
C ALA A 230 4.98 -6.32 0.62
N GLY A 231 4.20 -7.23 0.03
CA GLY A 231 4.57 -8.65 -0.08
C GLY A 231 5.93 -8.91 -0.72
N SER A 232 6.42 -8.01 -1.57
CA SER A 232 7.72 -8.11 -2.25
C SER A 232 8.92 -7.94 -1.34
N LEU A 233 8.72 -7.55 -0.07
CA LEU A 233 9.77 -7.58 0.94
C LEU A 233 10.12 -9.00 1.38
N PHE A 234 9.19 -9.96 1.29
CA PHE A 234 9.43 -11.34 1.69
C PHE A 234 10.54 -11.98 0.84
N GLY A 235 11.61 -12.46 1.49
CA GLY A 235 12.80 -13.00 0.85
C GLY A 235 13.69 -11.96 0.15
N SER A 236 13.52 -10.67 0.43
CA SER A 236 14.31 -9.60 -0.18
C SER A 236 15.74 -9.50 0.35
N GLY A 237 15.99 -9.93 1.59
CA GLY A 237 17.30 -9.78 2.24
C GLY A 237 17.68 -8.33 2.58
N LEU A 238 16.73 -7.38 2.54
CA LEU A 238 17.00 -5.94 2.77
C LEU A 238 17.22 -5.58 4.24
N GLY A 239 17.05 -6.50 5.19
CA GLY A 239 17.03 -6.18 6.61
C GLY A 239 18.30 -5.50 7.12
N SER A 240 19.47 -6.00 6.71
CA SER A 240 20.76 -5.38 7.08
C SER A 240 20.98 -4.01 6.45
N PHE A 241 20.38 -3.73 5.28
CA PHE A 241 20.44 -2.42 4.64
C PHE A 241 19.51 -1.43 5.34
N ILE A 242 18.29 -1.87 5.70
CA ILE A 242 17.33 -1.08 6.47
C ILE A 242 17.94 -0.65 7.81
N ASP A 243 18.52 -1.59 8.56
CA ASP A 243 19.02 -1.32 9.91
C ASP A 243 20.24 -0.36 9.95
N LYS A 244 20.90 -0.10 8.81
CA LYS A 244 21.98 0.91 8.70
C LYS A 244 21.48 2.35 8.76
N HIS A 245 20.17 2.59 8.56
CA HIS A 245 19.61 3.94 8.57
C HIS A 245 19.50 4.49 10.00
N ASP A 246 19.62 5.81 10.15
CA ASP A 246 19.49 6.48 11.45
C ASP A 246 18.05 6.35 11.99
N MET A 247 17.08 6.54 11.10
CA MET A 247 15.64 6.50 11.39
C MET A 247 14.97 5.43 10.53
N VAL A 248 14.18 4.55 11.16
CA VAL A 248 13.38 3.54 10.45
C VAL A 248 11.91 3.73 10.80
N VAL A 249 11.11 3.99 9.76
CA VAL A 249 9.66 4.19 9.83
C VAL A 249 8.94 2.94 9.36
N ARG A 250 7.99 2.46 10.16
CA ARG A 250 7.11 1.32 9.84
C ARG A 250 5.64 1.69 9.95
N PHE A 251 4.76 0.81 9.46
CA PHE A 251 3.32 1.09 9.39
C PHE A 251 2.48 0.04 10.10
N ASN A 252 1.44 0.50 10.79
CA ASN A 252 0.35 -0.34 11.27
C ASN A 252 0.88 -1.56 12.08
N HIS A 253 0.36 -2.75 11.83
CA HIS A 253 0.71 -4.01 12.50
C HIS A 253 1.83 -4.80 11.79
N ALA A 254 2.69 -4.14 11.02
CA ALA A 254 3.79 -4.80 10.32
C ALA A 254 4.85 -5.36 11.29
N PRO A 255 5.05 -6.70 11.37
CA PRO A 255 5.94 -7.34 12.33
C PRO A 255 7.39 -7.38 11.84
N THR A 256 8.34 -7.33 12.78
CA THR A 256 9.76 -7.60 12.50
C THR A 256 10.12 -9.05 12.78
N ASP A 257 9.51 -9.62 13.81
CA ASP A 257 9.86 -10.93 14.35
C ASP A 257 9.59 -12.03 13.32
N GLY A 258 10.63 -12.81 13.01
CA GLY A 258 10.59 -13.84 11.97
C GLY A 258 10.80 -13.34 10.54
N TYR A 259 10.98 -12.03 10.34
CA TYR A 259 11.22 -11.38 9.05
C TYR A 259 12.49 -10.50 9.05
N GLU A 260 13.33 -10.60 10.07
CA GLU A 260 14.44 -9.68 10.33
C GLU A 260 15.44 -9.64 9.18
N SER A 261 15.67 -10.77 8.49
CA SER A 261 16.55 -10.81 7.31
C SER A 261 16.05 -9.92 6.17
N ASP A 262 14.74 -9.75 6.07
CA ASP A 262 14.08 -9.05 4.97
C ASP A 262 13.74 -7.61 5.34
N VAL A 263 13.27 -7.39 6.56
CA VAL A 263 12.73 -6.09 6.97
C VAL A 263 13.53 -5.42 8.09
N GLY A 264 14.56 -6.07 8.62
CA GLY A 264 15.38 -5.54 9.71
C GLY A 264 14.69 -5.61 11.08
N THR A 265 15.36 -5.08 12.08
CA THR A 265 14.92 -5.11 13.49
C THR A 265 14.58 -3.73 14.04
N LYS A 266 15.16 -2.67 13.48
CA LYS A 266 14.99 -1.30 13.98
C LYS A 266 13.60 -0.76 13.68
N THR A 267 12.98 -0.12 14.66
CA THR A 267 11.78 0.71 14.50
C THR A 267 11.93 1.92 15.40
N ALA A 268 11.95 3.12 14.82
CA ALA A 268 12.05 4.37 15.59
C ALA A 268 10.72 5.14 15.58
N LEU A 269 10.01 5.12 14.45
CA LEU A 269 8.65 5.64 14.31
C LEU A 269 7.73 4.58 13.71
N ARG A 270 6.53 4.46 14.27
CA ARG A 270 5.46 3.67 13.68
C ARG A 270 4.24 4.53 13.42
N ILE A 271 3.85 4.63 12.16
CA ILE A 271 2.65 5.34 11.73
C ILE A 271 1.49 4.35 11.69
N VAL A 272 0.44 4.60 12.46
CA VAL A 272 -0.72 3.73 12.59
C VAL A 272 -1.98 4.45 12.12
N ASN A 273 -2.83 3.78 11.34
CA ASN A 273 -4.16 4.31 11.05
C ASN A 273 -5.09 4.07 12.26
N SER A 274 -6.20 4.80 12.33
CA SER A 274 -7.19 4.69 13.39
C SER A 274 -7.73 3.28 13.55
N GLN A 275 -7.94 2.54 12.45
CA GLN A 275 -8.37 1.13 12.53
C GLN A 275 -7.42 0.26 13.38
N VAL A 276 -6.12 0.44 13.24
CA VAL A 276 -5.11 -0.30 14.02
C VAL A 276 -5.19 0.06 15.50
N VAL A 277 -5.47 1.33 15.80
CA VAL A 277 -5.59 1.82 17.18
C VAL A 277 -6.90 1.33 17.83
N SER A 278 -8.00 1.31 17.08
CA SER A 278 -9.35 1.06 17.61
C SER A 278 -9.78 -0.41 17.61
N LYS A 279 -9.37 -1.22 16.63
CA LYS A 279 -9.91 -2.58 16.49
C LYS A 279 -9.20 -3.56 17.44
N PRO A 280 -9.94 -4.35 18.24
CA PRO A 280 -9.35 -5.31 19.18
C PRO A 280 -8.41 -6.34 18.53
N SER A 281 -8.65 -6.70 17.26
CA SER A 281 -7.84 -7.66 16.50
C SER A 281 -6.36 -7.29 16.39
N PHE A 282 -6.01 -6.01 16.56
CA PHE A 282 -4.62 -5.55 16.51
C PHE A 282 -3.92 -5.52 17.86
N ASN A 283 -4.65 -5.75 18.96
CA ASN A 283 -4.11 -5.75 20.32
C ASN A 283 -3.25 -4.49 20.60
N PHE A 284 -3.70 -3.31 20.16
CA PHE A 284 -2.90 -2.08 20.19
C PHE A 284 -2.35 -1.75 21.59
N MET A 285 -3.20 -1.87 22.61
CA MET A 285 -2.85 -1.53 23.99
C MET A 285 -1.85 -2.50 24.64
N THR A 286 -1.75 -3.75 24.17
CA THR A 286 -0.98 -4.81 24.84
C THR A 286 0.21 -5.30 24.03
N SER A 287 0.20 -5.13 22.70
CA SER A 287 1.26 -5.62 21.84
C SER A 287 2.57 -4.86 22.06
N PRO A 288 3.71 -5.55 22.23
CA PRO A 288 5.01 -4.91 22.42
C PRO A 288 5.45 -4.09 21.20
N MET A 289 4.88 -4.35 20.02
CA MET A 289 5.24 -3.64 18.78
C MET A 289 4.87 -2.15 18.77
N TYR A 290 3.95 -1.75 19.66
CA TYR A 290 3.51 -0.37 19.83
C TYR A 290 4.12 0.26 21.08
N GLN A 291 4.99 -0.44 21.81
CA GLN A 291 5.65 0.05 23.01
C GLN A 291 7.08 0.50 22.70
N ASN A 292 7.60 1.46 23.48
CA ASN A 292 8.99 1.93 23.38
C ASN A 292 9.40 2.45 21.98
N VAL A 293 8.45 2.90 21.17
CA VAL A 293 8.66 3.53 19.87
C VAL A 293 7.87 4.83 19.78
N ASN A 294 8.29 5.77 18.95
CA ASN A 294 7.41 6.91 18.65
C ASN A 294 6.24 6.43 17.80
N LEU A 295 5.04 6.90 18.12
CA LEU A 295 3.81 6.57 17.42
C LEU A 295 3.21 7.82 16.79
N LEU A 296 2.70 7.70 15.58
CA LEU A 296 1.85 8.69 14.93
C LEU A 296 0.55 8.00 14.51
N ALA A 297 -0.56 8.33 15.15
CA ALA A 297 -1.88 7.91 14.72
C ALA A 297 -2.45 8.90 13.70
N TRP A 298 -3.12 8.39 12.67
CA TRP A 298 -3.90 9.20 11.74
C TRP A 298 -5.29 8.59 11.54
N ASP A 299 -6.28 9.45 11.39
CA ASP A 299 -7.67 9.09 11.12
C ASP A 299 -8.17 10.00 9.99
N PRO A 300 -8.81 9.44 8.95
CA PRO A 300 -9.39 10.26 7.90
C PRO A 300 -10.66 10.94 8.40
N ASN A 301 -10.96 12.12 7.87
CA ASN A 301 -12.26 12.77 8.04
C ASN A 301 -12.68 13.40 6.71
N ASN A 302 -13.91 13.92 6.63
CA ASN A 302 -14.39 14.69 5.49
C ASN A 302 -13.44 15.82 5.09
N TYR A 303 -13.36 16.08 3.79
CA TYR A 303 -12.40 16.95 3.12
C TYR A 303 -12.30 18.36 3.71
N SER A 304 -13.44 18.93 4.10
CA SER A 304 -13.53 20.30 4.61
C SER A 304 -13.84 20.37 6.11
N SER A 305 -13.73 19.25 6.83
CA SER A 305 -14.18 19.21 8.23
C SER A 305 -13.25 19.93 9.21
N THR A 306 -13.85 20.45 10.26
CA THR A 306 -13.13 21.06 11.39
C THR A 306 -12.57 20.00 12.34
N LEU A 307 -11.70 20.42 13.27
CA LEU A 307 -11.21 19.52 14.32
C LEU A 307 -12.33 19.13 15.31
N ASP A 308 -13.29 20.01 15.57
CA ASP A 308 -14.49 19.71 16.37
C ASP A 308 -15.34 18.61 15.72
N GLU A 309 -15.65 18.75 14.43
CA GLU A 309 -16.40 17.73 13.68
C GLU A 309 -15.65 16.40 13.65
N TRP A 310 -14.32 16.44 13.46
CA TRP A 310 -13.48 15.26 13.52
C TRP A 310 -13.51 14.58 14.89
N TYR A 311 -13.42 15.36 15.97
CA TYR A 311 -13.48 14.83 17.32
C TYR A 311 -14.83 14.17 17.64
N GLN A 312 -15.92 14.76 17.16
CA GLN A 312 -17.27 14.23 17.36
C GLN A 312 -17.56 12.99 16.51
N GLN A 313 -17.01 12.92 15.29
CA GLN A 313 -17.29 11.86 14.34
C GLN A 313 -16.02 11.44 13.58
N PRO A 314 -15.09 10.73 14.25
CA PRO A 314 -13.94 10.13 13.58
C PRO A 314 -14.37 8.91 12.74
N ASP A 315 -13.55 8.49 11.77
CA ASP A 315 -13.85 7.31 10.93
C ASP A 315 -13.77 6.02 11.77
N PHE A 316 -12.80 5.95 12.68
CA PHE A 316 -12.74 4.96 13.76
C PHE A 316 -12.39 5.66 15.08
N ASP A 317 -12.81 5.11 16.23
CA ASP A 317 -12.51 5.68 17.54
C ASP A 317 -11.02 5.66 17.86
N VAL A 318 -10.29 6.65 17.36
CA VAL A 318 -8.86 6.84 17.61
C VAL A 318 -8.62 7.49 18.97
N PHE A 319 -9.58 8.24 19.50
CA PHE A 319 -9.38 9.10 20.67
C PHE A 319 -9.39 8.32 21.98
N SER A 320 -10.35 7.42 22.20
CA SER A 320 -10.41 6.63 23.44
C SER A 320 -9.13 5.84 23.70
N PRO A 321 -8.66 4.97 22.77
CA PRO A 321 -7.40 4.24 22.94
C PRO A 321 -6.18 5.16 22.95
N TYR A 322 -6.18 6.27 22.19
CA TYR A 322 -5.09 7.25 22.23
C TYR A 322 -4.91 7.84 23.63
N PHE A 323 -5.98 8.39 24.22
CA PHE A 323 -5.90 9.04 25.53
C PHE A 323 -5.66 8.03 26.66
N GLU A 324 -6.17 6.81 26.54
CA GLU A 324 -5.86 5.72 27.47
C GLU A 324 -4.36 5.36 27.41
N HIS A 325 -3.80 5.19 26.22
CA HIS A 325 -2.37 4.92 26.03
C HIS A 325 -1.52 6.06 26.60
N ARG A 326 -1.90 7.33 26.37
CA ARG A 326 -1.20 8.50 26.90
C ARG A 326 -1.21 8.57 28.44
N LYS A 327 -2.27 8.06 29.10
CA LYS A 327 -2.32 7.94 30.56
C LYS A 327 -1.40 6.84 31.07
N LEU A 328 -1.35 5.70 30.39
CA LEU A 328 -0.53 4.53 30.79
C LEU A 328 0.96 4.71 30.47
N HIS A 329 1.28 5.40 29.38
CA HIS A 329 2.64 5.57 28.87
C HIS A 329 2.99 7.05 28.64
N PRO A 330 3.01 7.89 29.69
CA PRO A 330 3.14 9.34 29.54
C PRO A 330 4.46 9.78 28.88
N HIS A 331 5.52 8.99 29.02
CA HIS A 331 6.86 9.28 28.46
C HIS A 331 7.05 8.82 27.01
N GLN A 332 6.20 7.94 26.49
CA GLN A 332 6.28 7.51 25.09
C GLN A 332 5.73 8.61 24.18
N GLY A 333 6.46 8.98 23.13
CA GLY A 333 5.95 9.89 22.11
C GLY A 333 4.80 9.25 21.34
N PHE A 334 3.57 9.73 21.53
CA PHE A 334 2.41 9.30 20.75
C PHE A 334 1.60 10.51 20.30
N TYR A 335 1.63 10.76 19.00
CA TYR A 335 1.09 11.96 18.36
C TYR A 335 -0.14 11.63 17.51
N LEU A 336 -1.02 12.61 17.35
CA LEU A 336 -2.13 12.58 16.40
C LEU A 336 -1.80 13.46 15.20
N LEU A 337 -1.95 12.91 14.00
CA LEU A 337 -1.88 13.69 12.77
C LEU A 337 -3.06 14.65 12.69
N ASP A 338 -2.81 15.89 12.26
CA ASP A 338 -3.90 16.78 11.86
C ASP A 338 -4.54 16.25 10.57
N PRO A 339 -5.84 15.87 10.56
CA PRO A 339 -6.48 15.25 9.40
C PRO A 339 -6.43 16.15 8.15
N ARG A 340 -6.35 17.48 8.33
CA ARG A 340 -6.23 18.43 7.22
C ARG A 340 -4.92 18.30 6.45
N SER A 341 -3.84 17.84 7.11
CA SER A 341 -2.58 17.54 6.43
C SER A 341 -2.73 16.41 5.41
N GLN A 342 -3.66 15.48 5.61
CA GLN A 342 -3.93 14.41 4.63
C GLN A 342 -4.55 14.95 3.36
N TRP A 343 -5.51 15.86 3.49
CA TRP A 343 -6.17 16.49 2.35
C TRP A 343 -5.28 17.49 1.63
N THR A 344 -4.41 18.20 2.36
CA THR A 344 -3.38 19.04 1.74
C THR A 344 -2.40 18.19 0.91
N LEU A 345 -2.01 17.01 1.41
CA LEU A 345 -1.18 16.06 0.67
C LEU A 345 -1.93 15.46 -0.53
N TRP A 346 -3.22 15.16 -0.38
CA TRP A 346 -4.08 14.70 -1.46
C TRP A 346 -4.20 15.74 -2.58
N ASP A 347 -4.44 17.01 -2.22
CA ASP A 347 -4.53 18.14 -3.16
C ASP A 347 -3.24 18.32 -3.95
N TYR A 348 -2.09 18.15 -3.29
CA TYR A 348 -0.80 18.18 -3.96
C TYR A 348 -0.70 17.08 -5.01
N ILE A 349 -1.04 15.82 -4.66
CA ILE A 349 -1.03 14.69 -5.61
C ILE A 349 -1.98 14.98 -6.77
N GLN A 350 -3.24 15.34 -6.49
CA GLN A 350 -4.23 15.66 -7.52
C GLN A 350 -3.75 16.82 -8.42
N SER A 351 -3.02 17.80 -7.87
CA SER A 351 -2.52 18.93 -8.65
C SER A 351 -1.48 18.54 -9.72
N LEU A 352 -0.85 17.39 -9.55
CA LEU A 352 0.19 16.86 -10.44
C LEU A 352 -0.33 15.74 -11.36
N ILE A 353 -1.61 15.38 -11.26
CA ILE A 353 -2.20 14.29 -12.02
C ILE A 353 -3.32 14.84 -12.91
N PRO A 354 -3.27 14.60 -14.24
CA PRO A 354 -4.20 15.23 -15.19
C PRO A 354 -5.62 14.66 -15.08
N VAL A 355 -5.77 13.48 -14.52
CA VAL A 355 -7.06 12.81 -14.32
C VAL A 355 -7.51 12.85 -12.86
N ARG A 356 -8.79 12.59 -12.62
CA ARG A 356 -9.31 12.52 -11.24
C ARG A 356 -8.69 11.34 -10.52
N ILE A 357 -8.06 11.60 -9.38
CA ILE A 357 -7.61 10.52 -8.49
C ILE A 357 -8.74 10.14 -7.54
N ARG A 358 -8.59 8.98 -6.92
CA ARG A 358 -9.53 8.46 -5.94
C ARG A 358 -9.75 9.43 -4.78
N LYS A 359 -11.00 9.63 -4.37
CA LYS A 359 -11.43 10.58 -3.33
C LYS A 359 -11.30 10.02 -1.90
N ASN A 360 -10.15 9.41 -1.65
CA ASN A 360 -9.73 8.85 -0.37
C ASN A 360 -8.35 9.42 -0.04
N PRO A 361 -7.99 9.56 1.24
CA PRO A 361 -6.72 10.15 1.62
C PRO A 361 -5.53 9.31 1.16
N PRO A 362 -4.33 9.93 1.06
CA PRO A 362 -3.12 9.25 0.63
C PRO A 362 -2.76 8.09 1.57
N SER A 363 -1.99 7.13 1.06
CA SER A 363 -1.53 6.01 1.88
C SER A 363 -0.61 6.45 3.01
N SER A 364 -0.55 5.63 4.07
CA SER A 364 0.42 5.85 5.15
C SER A 364 1.86 5.91 4.64
N GLY A 365 2.18 5.17 3.57
CA GLY A 365 3.51 5.21 2.94
C GLY A 365 3.86 6.57 2.36
N PHE A 366 2.93 7.19 1.62
CA PHE A 366 3.15 8.52 1.04
C PHE A 366 3.12 9.63 2.10
N LEU A 367 2.26 9.49 3.11
CA LEU A 367 2.28 10.34 4.31
C LEU A 367 3.64 10.25 5.00
N GLY A 368 4.19 9.05 5.17
CA GLY A 368 5.51 8.82 5.75
C GLY A 368 6.61 9.53 4.96
N LEU A 369 6.57 9.46 3.62
CA LEU A 369 7.51 10.20 2.78
C LEU A 369 7.42 11.71 3.06
N ALA A 370 6.23 12.30 2.95
CA ALA A 370 6.03 13.73 3.18
C ALA A 370 6.45 14.16 4.60
N LEU A 371 6.19 13.32 5.61
CA LEU A 371 6.58 13.55 7.00
C LEU A 371 8.10 13.53 7.18
N MET A 372 8.84 12.66 6.48
CA MET A 372 10.28 12.49 6.71
C MET A 372 11.17 13.47 5.92
N LEU A 373 10.70 14.02 4.80
CA LEU A 373 11.50 14.93 3.96
C LEU A 373 12.04 16.19 4.65
N PRO A 374 11.35 16.84 5.61
CA PRO A 374 11.92 17.94 6.39
C PRO A 374 13.04 17.53 7.36
N HIS A 375 13.05 16.25 7.76
CA HIS A 375 13.84 15.75 8.89
C HIS A 375 15.00 14.84 8.49
N CYS A 376 15.07 14.42 7.22
CA CYS A 376 16.11 13.53 6.72
C CYS A 376 16.90 14.21 5.61
N LEU A 377 18.21 13.99 5.50
CA LEU A 377 18.95 14.40 4.30
C LEU A 377 18.56 13.53 3.10
N GLN A 378 18.22 12.27 3.35
CA GLN A 378 17.78 11.33 2.35
C GLN A 378 16.76 10.35 2.92
N VAL A 379 15.73 10.03 2.15
CA VAL A 379 14.70 9.05 2.49
C VAL A 379 14.69 7.93 1.45
N ASP A 380 14.95 6.70 1.89
CA ASP A 380 14.85 5.51 1.06
C ASP A 380 13.53 4.78 1.35
N LEU A 381 12.73 4.51 0.31
CA LEU A 381 11.42 3.84 0.44
C LEU A 381 11.51 2.42 -0.11
N MET A 382 11.43 1.44 0.79
CA MET A 382 11.57 0.02 0.44
C MET A 382 10.26 -0.52 -0.14
N GLU A 383 10.32 -1.07 -1.35
CA GLU A 383 9.21 -1.75 -2.04
C GLU A 383 7.93 -0.91 -2.17
N TYR A 384 8.05 0.41 -2.14
CA TYR A 384 6.92 1.31 -2.40
C TYR A 384 6.56 1.32 -3.89
N VAL A 385 7.56 1.56 -4.75
CA VAL A 385 7.49 1.23 -6.17
C VAL A 385 7.92 -0.25 -6.30
N PRO A 386 7.06 -1.14 -6.81
CA PRO A 386 7.37 -2.56 -6.85
C PRO A 386 8.63 -2.87 -7.65
N SER A 387 9.49 -3.71 -7.08
CA SER A 387 10.62 -4.32 -7.80
C SER A 387 10.17 -5.53 -8.62
N VAL A 388 11.11 -6.18 -9.31
CA VAL A 388 10.86 -7.48 -9.98
C VAL A 388 10.39 -8.59 -9.03
N ARG A 389 10.47 -8.37 -7.70
CA ARG A 389 9.87 -9.25 -6.67
C ARG A 389 8.38 -9.05 -6.48
N LEU A 390 7.74 -8.22 -7.31
CA LEU A 390 6.29 -8.03 -7.29
C LEU A 390 5.57 -9.38 -7.20
N THR A 391 4.74 -9.50 -6.17
CA THR A 391 4.00 -10.71 -5.82
C THR A 391 2.52 -10.38 -5.66
N LYS A 392 1.69 -11.42 -5.65
CA LYS A 392 0.28 -11.31 -5.33
C LYS A 392 0.04 -11.23 -3.82
N ARG A 393 1.04 -11.47 -2.96
CA ARG A 393 0.88 -11.25 -1.51
C ARG A 393 0.65 -9.76 -1.24
N CYS A 394 -0.36 -9.46 -0.43
CA CYS A 394 -0.62 -8.09 0.00
C CYS A 394 0.49 -7.62 0.93
N HIS A 395 0.72 -8.35 2.02
CA HIS A 395 1.79 -8.07 2.97
C HIS A 395 2.88 -9.15 3.01
N TYR A 396 4.10 -8.79 3.45
CA TYR A 396 5.22 -9.75 3.51
C TYR A 396 5.00 -10.88 4.53
N TRP A 397 4.12 -10.67 5.50
CA TRP A 397 3.72 -11.68 6.48
C TRP A 397 2.46 -12.46 6.09
N ASP A 398 1.75 -12.04 5.04
CA ASP A 398 0.53 -12.72 4.61
C ASP A 398 0.87 -14.00 3.85
N VAL A 399 0.08 -15.05 4.12
CA VAL A 399 0.13 -16.30 3.35
C VAL A 399 -0.78 -16.22 2.12
N ALA A 400 -1.89 -15.49 2.24
CA ALA A 400 -2.89 -15.34 1.18
C ALA A 400 -2.45 -14.35 0.08
N GLU A 401 -2.96 -14.57 -1.13
CA GLU A 401 -2.76 -13.68 -2.27
C GLU A 401 -3.88 -12.63 -2.33
N ASP A 402 -3.51 -11.34 -2.32
CA ASP A 402 -4.35 -10.20 -2.66
C ASP A 402 -3.52 -9.08 -3.32
N SER A 403 -3.73 -8.88 -4.63
CA SER A 403 -3.04 -7.85 -5.41
C SER A 403 -3.55 -6.42 -5.17
N SER A 404 -4.69 -6.27 -4.47
CA SER A 404 -5.35 -4.99 -4.19
C SER A 404 -4.42 -4.00 -3.47
N CYS A 405 -3.56 -4.52 -2.59
CA CYS A 405 -2.63 -3.73 -1.79
C CYS A 405 -1.49 -3.13 -2.60
N THR A 406 -1.17 -3.70 -3.77
CA THR A 406 -0.12 -3.17 -4.64
C THR A 406 -0.65 -2.07 -5.56
N PHE A 407 -1.82 -2.27 -6.16
CA PHE A 407 -2.32 -1.36 -7.19
C PHE A 407 -3.34 -0.34 -6.70
N GLY A 408 -3.85 -0.52 -5.47
CA GLY A 408 -4.76 0.42 -4.83
C GLY A 408 -6.21 0.03 -5.04
N VAL A 409 -6.92 -0.15 -3.93
CA VAL A 409 -8.38 -0.36 -3.91
C VAL A 409 -9.06 0.59 -2.93
N TRP A 410 -8.30 1.43 -2.21
CA TRP A 410 -8.86 2.46 -1.32
C TRP A 410 -8.09 3.77 -1.43
N HIS A 411 -6.77 3.75 -1.30
CA HIS A 411 -5.91 4.92 -1.54
C HIS A 411 -5.66 5.15 -3.04
N PRO A 412 -5.31 6.36 -3.48
CA PRO A 412 -4.86 6.64 -4.85
C PRO A 412 -3.44 6.10 -5.14
N LEU A 413 -3.15 4.82 -4.81
CA LEU A 413 -1.80 4.23 -4.86
C LEU A 413 -1.16 4.32 -6.24
N ALA A 414 -1.93 4.17 -7.32
CA ALA A 414 -1.39 4.27 -8.67
C ALA A 414 -0.79 5.67 -8.94
N ALA A 415 -1.50 6.72 -8.53
CA ALA A 415 -1.01 8.10 -8.62
C ALA A 415 0.21 8.31 -7.72
N GLU A 416 0.15 7.84 -6.47
CA GLU A 416 1.25 7.98 -5.52
C GLU A 416 2.52 7.28 -6.00
N LYS A 417 2.43 6.05 -6.53
CA LYS A 417 3.59 5.29 -7.04
C LYS A 417 4.21 5.92 -8.27
N LEU A 418 3.39 6.44 -9.19
CA LEU A 418 3.89 7.18 -10.35
C LEU A 418 4.63 8.46 -9.93
N LEU A 419 4.09 9.19 -8.94
CA LEU A 419 4.72 10.38 -8.40
C LEU A 419 5.98 10.05 -7.59
N ALA A 420 5.96 9.00 -6.77
CA ALA A 420 7.12 8.53 -6.02
C ALA A 420 8.26 8.10 -6.96
N LEU A 421 7.95 7.43 -8.08
CA LEU A 421 8.94 7.12 -9.11
C LEU A 421 9.49 8.38 -9.78
N ALA A 422 8.70 9.45 -9.93
CA ALA A 422 9.17 10.73 -10.47
C ALA A 422 10.01 11.55 -9.46
N LEU A 423 9.82 11.33 -8.16
CA LEU A 423 10.62 11.93 -7.08
C LEU A 423 11.98 11.21 -6.87
N ASN A 424 12.14 10.01 -7.45
CA ASN A 424 13.31 9.17 -7.27
C ASN A 424 14.57 9.74 -7.97
N VAL A 425 15.73 9.60 -7.31
CA VAL A 425 17.05 9.94 -7.88
C VAL A 425 17.96 8.74 -8.14
N GLU A 426 17.52 7.53 -7.79
CA GLU A 426 18.30 6.29 -8.01
C GLU A 426 18.13 5.69 -9.41
N SER A 427 19.06 4.82 -9.77
CA SER A 427 19.04 4.12 -11.05
C SER A 427 17.85 3.16 -11.17
N ASP A 428 17.42 2.87 -12.41
CA ASP A 428 16.39 1.86 -12.67
C ASP A 428 16.78 0.48 -12.09
N THR A 429 18.07 0.15 -12.09
CA THR A 429 18.58 -1.08 -11.46
C THR A 429 18.30 -1.07 -9.95
N THR A 430 18.63 0.01 -9.25
CA THR A 430 18.35 0.15 -7.82
C THR A 430 16.85 -0.01 -7.54
N VAL A 431 16.00 0.69 -8.32
CA VAL A 431 14.55 0.69 -8.09
C VAL A 431 13.94 -0.68 -8.36
N PHE A 432 14.24 -1.28 -9.50
CA PHE A 432 13.52 -2.47 -9.96
C PHE A 432 14.23 -3.78 -9.64
N SER A 433 15.54 -3.78 -9.37
CA SER A 433 16.27 -4.96 -8.89
C SER A 433 16.40 -4.94 -7.37
N ASP A 434 16.92 -3.85 -6.79
CA ASP A 434 17.21 -3.80 -5.34
C ASP A 434 15.96 -3.44 -4.53
N GLY A 435 14.98 -2.77 -5.14
CA GLY A 435 13.64 -2.59 -4.62
C GLY A 435 13.48 -1.44 -3.64
N TYR A 436 14.21 -0.36 -3.86
CA TYR A 436 13.94 0.89 -3.16
C TYR A 436 14.12 2.10 -4.08
N ILE A 437 13.35 3.15 -3.81
CA ILE A 437 13.58 4.48 -4.38
C ILE A 437 14.25 5.37 -3.33
N ARG A 438 14.89 6.44 -3.79
CA ARG A 438 15.54 7.44 -2.93
C ARG A 438 15.03 8.83 -3.25
N VAL A 439 14.62 9.57 -2.21
CA VAL A 439 14.16 10.94 -2.33
C VAL A 439 15.05 11.86 -1.48
N PRO A 440 15.69 12.87 -2.07
CA PRO A 440 16.45 13.88 -1.33
C PRO A 440 15.57 14.67 -0.36
N GLY A 441 16.08 14.93 0.83
CA GLY A 441 15.42 15.76 1.82
C GLY A 441 15.35 17.24 1.46
N TYR A 442 14.49 17.99 2.14
CA TYR A 442 14.31 19.42 1.84
C TYR A 442 15.55 20.27 2.08
N SER A 443 16.44 19.86 3.00
CA SER A 443 17.66 20.61 3.29
C SER A 443 18.82 20.32 2.33
N THR A 444 18.69 19.33 1.43
CA THR A 444 19.73 19.02 0.44
C THR A 444 19.47 19.71 -0.90
N LEU A 445 18.34 20.42 -1.04
CA LEU A 445 17.92 21.06 -2.28
C LEU A 445 17.85 22.58 -2.12
N GLN A 446 18.20 23.28 -3.20
CA GLN A 446 17.95 24.72 -3.31
C GLN A 446 16.57 24.92 -3.92
N CYS A 447 15.65 25.33 -3.04
CA CYS A 447 14.32 25.84 -3.28
C CYS A 447 14.25 27.18 -2.53
#